data_AF-A0A6L6BYW7-F1
#
_entry.id   AF-A0A6L6BYW7-F1
#
_cell.length_a   1.000
_cell.length_b   1.000
_cell.length_c   1.000
_cell.angle_alpha   90.00
_cell.angle_beta   90.00
_cell.angle_gamma   90.00
#
_symmetry.space_group_name_H-M   'P 1'
#
loop_
_entity.id
_entity.type
_entity.pdbx_description
1 polymer ?
#
loop_
_entity_poly.entity_id
_entity_poly.type
_entity_poly.pdbx_seq_one_letter_code
_entity_poly.pdbx_strand_id
1 'polypeptide(L)' 'MLQVRVHGPADVRVDQIAEPEPGPADALVRVAACGICGSDLSYIKMGGVAGPGPEP' A
#
# COMPACT_ATOMS: atom_id res chain seq x y z
N MET A 1 1.93 0.63 12.53
CA MET A 1 2.67 -0.39 11.76
C MET A 1 3.39 0.23 10.57
N LEU A 2 4.43 -0.43 10.05
CA LEU A 2 5.12 0.04 8.83
C LEU A 2 4.40 -0.49 7.58
N GLN A 3 4.24 0.35 6.56
CA GLN A 3 3.61 0.00 5.29
C GLN A 3 4.33 0.69 4.12
N VAL A 4 4.47 0.01 2.99
CA VAL A 4 4.90 0.62 1.72
C VAL A 4 3.69 1.30 1.06
N ARG A 5 3.77 2.60 0.76
CA ARG A 5 2.69 3.39 0.13
C ARG A 5 3.21 4.20 -1.06
N VAL A 6 2.33 4.51 -2.03
CA VAL A 6 2.68 5.21 -3.27
C VAL A 6 2.17 6.64 -3.21
N HIS A 7 3.08 7.60 -3.01
CA HIS A 7 2.73 9.01 -2.80
C HIS A 7 2.50 9.79 -4.11
N GLY A 8 2.80 9.16 -5.25
CA GLY A 8 2.64 9.73 -6.58
C GLY A 8 3.45 8.96 -7.63
N PRO A 9 3.44 9.40 -8.90
CA PRO A 9 4.20 8.75 -9.95
C PRO A 9 5.69 8.63 -9.60
N ALA A 10 6.18 7.39 -9.58
CA ALA A 10 7.54 7.02 -9.19
C ALA A 10 7.95 7.40 -7.75
N ASP A 11 7.00 7.67 -6.86
CA ASP A 11 7.26 7.99 -5.45
C ASP A 11 6.67 6.91 -4.54
N VAL A 12 7.54 6.06 -4.00
CA VAL A 12 7.18 4.99 -3.06
C VAL A 12 7.98 5.14 -1.78
N ARG A 13 7.31 5.02 -0.64
CA ARG A 13 7.91 5.25 0.69
C ARG A 13 7.42 4.20 1.68
N VAL A 14 8.19 4.04 2.76
CA VAL A 14 7.78 3.26 3.93
C VAL A 14 7.25 4.24 4.96
N ASP A 15 5.95 4.18 5.22
CA ASP A 15 5.27 5.03 6.18
C ASP A 15 5.00 4.29 7.47
N GLN A 16 4.99 5.03 8.58
CA GLN A 16 4.45 4.56 9.84
C GLN A 16 2.98 4.97 9.93
N ILE A 17 2.08 4.00 9.92
CA ILE A 17 0.63 4.20 9.97
C ILE A 17 0.05 3.70 11.30
N ALA A 18 -1.17 4.11 11.63
CA ALA A 18 -1.92 3.52 12.74
C ALA A 18 -2.24 2.05 12.46
N GLU A 19 -2.46 1.26 13.51
CA GLU A 19 -3.02 -0.08 13.34
C GLU A 19 -4.49 0.05 12.93
N PRO A 20 -4.95 -0.63 11.87
CA PRO A 20 -6.33 -0.54 11.43
C PRO A 20 -7.26 -1.29 12.39
N GLU A 21 -8.44 -0.73 12.64
CA GLU A 21 -9.49 -1.36 13.44
C GLU A 21 -10.46 -2.11 12.51
N PRO A 22 -10.60 -3.44 12.61
CA PRO A 22 -11.52 -4.20 11.76
C PRO A 22 -12.98 -3.94 12.13
N GLY A 23 -13.85 -3.82 11.13
CA GLY A 23 -15.30 -3.79 11.32
C GLY A 23 -15.88 -5.18 11.67
N PRO A 24 -17.20 -5.28 11.91
CA PRO A 24 -17.83 -6.53 12.36
C PRO A 24 -17.70 -7.73 11.41
N ALA A 25 -17.41 -7.47 10.12
CA ALA A 25 -17.25 -8.50 9.08
C ALA A 25 -15.81 -8.59 8.55
N ASP A 26 -14.86 -7.85 9.14
CA ASP A 26 -13.47 -7.80 8.68
C ASP A 26 -12.57 -8.67 9.57
N ALA A 27 -11.41 -9.04 9.04
CA ALA A 27 -10.36 -9.71 9.80
C ALA A 27 -9.04 -8.96 9.63
N LEU A 28 -8.37 -8.66 10.74
CA LEU A 28 -7.02 -8.12 10.73
C LEU A 28 -5.99 -9.26 10.67
N VAL A 29 -5.16 -9.28 9.63
CA VAL A 29 -4.18 -10.33 9.40
C VAL A 29 -2.76 -9.77 9.46
N ARG A 30 -1.90 -10.39 10.27
CA ARG A 30 -0.46 -10.13 10.24
C ARG A 30 0.19 -10.92 9.08
N VAL A 31 0.79 -10.19 8.14
CA VAL A 31 1.51 -10.79 7.00
C VAL A 31 2.75 -11.52 7.50
N ALA A 32 2.80 -12.84 7.30
CA ALA A 32 3.97 -13.67 7.66
C ALA A 32 5.04 -13.68 6.56
N ALA A 33 4.64 -13.57 5.29
CA ALA A 33 5.50 -13.49 4.12
C ALA A 33 4.77 -12.79 2.96
N CYS A 34 5.50 -12.05 2.14
CA CYS A 34 5.02 -11.48 0.88
C CYS A 34 6.14 -11.44 -0.17
N GLY A 35 5.77 -11.21 -1.42
CA GLY A 35 6.70 -11.01 -2.53
C GLY A 35 6.22 -9.86 -3.42
N ILE A 36 7.12 -9.36 -4.27
CA ILE A 36 6.82 -8.28 -5.21
C ILE A 36 6.34 -8.90 -6.52
N CYS A 37 5.22 -8.39 -7.04
CA CYS A 37 4.73 -8.72 -8.37
C CYS A 37 5.27 -7.70 -9.39
N GLY A 38 5.44 -8.11 -10.65
CA GLY A 38 5.82 -7.18 -11.72
C GLY A 38 4.84 -6.01 -11.90
N SER A 39 3.56 -6.21 -11.55
CA SER A 39 2.53 -5.16 -11.57
C SER A 39 2.84 -4.01 -10.61
N ASP A 40 3.55 -4.27 -9.51
CA ASP A 40 3.84 -3.25 -8.50
C ASP A 40 4.68 -2.12 -9.10
N LEU A 41 5.63 -2.45 -9.98
CA LEU A 41 6.45 -1.47 -10.69
C LEU A 41 5.59 -0.59 -11.62
N SER A 42 4.60 -1.17 -12.28
CA SER A 42 3.66 -0.42 -13.12
C SER A 42 2.79 0.52 -12.29
N TYR A 43 2.28 0.07 -11.14
CA TYR A 43 1.48 0.90 -10.24
C TYR A 43 2.31 2.04 -9.65
N ILE A 44 3.54 1.78 -9.22
CA ILE A 44 4.45 2.83 -8.74
C ILE A 44 4.71 3.85 -9.85
N LYS A 45 4.99 3.41 -11.08
CA LYS A 45 5.22 4.31 -12.21
C LYS A 45 3.99 5.19 -12.52
N MET A 46 2.78 4.64 -12.39
CA MET A 46 1.53 5.38 -12.62
C MET A 46 1.11 6.26 -11.44
N GLY A 47 1.68 6.02 -10.25
CA GLY A 47 1.33 6.74 -9.02
C GLY A 47 0.14 6.16 -8.26
N GLY A 48 -0.15 4.87 -8.44
CA GLY A 48 -1.22 4.16 -7.75
C GLY A 48 -1.85 3.06 -8.62
N VAL A 49 -2.65 2.19 -7.99
CA VAL A 49 -3.35 1.08 -8.70
C VAL A 49 -4.38 1.62 -9.70
N ALA A 50 -5.02 2.76 -9.38
CA ALA A 50 -5.97 3.46 -10.22
C ALA A 50 -5.40 4.75 -10.86
N GLY A 51 -4.07 4.93 -10.82
CA GLY A 51 -3.41 6.21 -11.11
C GLY A 51 -3.32 7.12 -9.87
N PRO A 52 -2.87 8.38 -10.04
CA PRO A 52 -2.61 9.31 -8.94
C PRO A 52 -3.89 9.64 -8.16
N GLY A 53 -3.85 9.42 -6.85
CA GLY A 53 -4.92 9.77 -5.91
C GLY A 53 -4.52 10.91 -4.97
N PRO A 54 -5.48 11.49 -4.23
CA PRO A 54 -5.20 12.48 -3.19
C PRO A 54 -4.52 11.86 -1.96
N GLU A 55 -4.61 10.54 -1.79
CA GLU A 55 -4.02 9.78 -0.70
C GLU A 55 -3.04 8.73 -1.25
N PRO A 56 -1.94 8.44 -0.52
CA PRO A 56 -0.97 7.42 -0.91
C PRO A 56 -1.46 5.97 -0.86
#